data_AF-I1Q4D7-F1
#
_entry.id   AF-I1Q4D7-F1
#
_cell.length_a   1.000
_cell.length_b   1.000
_cell.length_c   1.000
_cell.angle_alpha   90.00
_cell.angle_beta   90.00
_cell.angle_gamma   90.00
#
_symmetry.space_group_name_H-M   'P 1'
#
loop_
_entity.id
_entity.type
_entity.pdbx_description
1 polymer ?
#
loop_
_entity_poly.entity_id
_entity_poly.type
_entity_poly.pdbx_seq_one_letter_code
_entity_poly.pdbx_strand_id
1 'polypeptide(L)' 'MAATFSSVMWKILVIAVAIAALLIPSGEGRFVCRGKCEDIRDCDNWCKTAGGYPQGGQCVPPLYQFCCCIE' A
#
# COMPACT_ATOMS: atom_id res chain seq x y z
N MET A 1 0.32 -18.22 -42.78
CA MET A 1 0.65 -16.88 -42.23
C MET A 1 0.02 -16.65 -40.84
N ALA A 2 -0.36 -17.68 -40.07
CA ALA A 2 -1.07 -17.51 -38.79
C ALA A 2 -0.15 -17.58 -37.55
N ALA A 3 1.01 -18.23 -37.65
CA ALA A 3 1.89 -18.49 -36.52
C ALA A 3 2.63 -17.24 -36.00
N THR A 4 2.86 -16.24 -36.86
CA THR A 4 3.57 -15.00 -36.49
C THR A 4 2.70 -14.06 -35.67
N PHE A 5 1.42 -13.93 -36.03
CA PHE A 5 0.45 -13.08 -35.33
C PHE A 5 0.19 -13.53 -33.90
N SER A 6 0.20 -14.85 -33.66
CA SER A 6 0.06 -15.42 -32.32
C SER A 6 1.20 -14.99 -31.39
N SER A 7 2.45 -14.97 -31.88
CA SER A 7 3.60 -14.56 -31.06
C SER A 7 3.60 -13.07 -30.72
N VAL A 8 3.14 -12.21 -31.63
CA VAL A 8 3.07 -10.76 -31.44
C VAL A 8 1.96 -10.42 -30.46
N MET A 9 0.79 -11.07 -30.61
CA MET A 9 -0.33 -10.88 -29.69
C MET A 9 0.00 -11.32 -28.26
N TRP A 10 0.73 -12.44 -28.11
CA TRP A 10 1.18 -12.90 -26.81
C TRP A 10 2.11 -11.87 -26.12
N LYS A 11 3.06 -11.30 -26.86
CA LYS A 11 3.96 -10.26 -26.33
C LYS A 11 3.19 -9.02 -25.88
N ILE A 12 2.20 -8.58 -26.66
CA ILE A 12 1.37 -7.43 -26.31
C ILE A 12 0.57 -7.70 -25.03
N LEU A 13 0.00 -8.90 -24.88
CA LEU A 13 -0.72 -9.30 -23.67
C LEU A 13 0.20 -9.31 -22.44
N VAL A 14 1.42 -9.84 -22.55
CA VAL A 14 2.39 -9.86 -21.45
C VAL A 14 2.77 -8.44 -21.02
N ILE A 15 3.00 -7.54 -21.98
CA ILE A 15 3.32 -6.13 -21.68
C ILE A 15 2.12 -5.44 -21.01
N ALA A 16 0.90 -5.66 -21.51
CA ALA A 16 -0.30 -5.09 -20.91
C ALA A 16 -0.53 -5.58 -19.47
N VAL A 17 -0.31 -6.87 -19.20
CA VAL A 17 -0.41 -7.44 -17.84
C VAL A 17 0.68 -6.89 -16.91
N ALA A 18 1.91 -6.71 -17.40
CA ALA A 18 2.99 -6.11 -16.62
C ALA A 18 2.69 -4.64 -16.25
N ILE A 19 2.16 -3.85 -17.20
CA ILE A 19 1.75 -2.47 -16.94
C ILE A 19 0.56 -2.45 -15.96
N ALA A 20 -0.43 -3.33 -16.13
CA ALA A 20 -1.54 -3.46 -15.18
C ALA A 20 -1.04 -3.82 -13.78
N ALA A 21 -0.07 -4.73 -13.65
CA ALA A 21 0.53 -5.09 -12.36
C ALA A 21 1.29 -3.93 -11.69
N LEU A 22 1.88 -3.01 -12.47
CA LEU A 22 2.50 -1.78 -11.96
C LEU A 22 1.47 -0.71 -11.57
N LEU A 23 0.28 -0.73 -12.18
CA LEU A 23 -0.82 0.19 -11.92
C LEU A 23 -1.75 -0.29 -10.81
N ILE A 24 -1.72 -1.58 -10.48
CA ILE A 24 -2.35 -2.09 -9.26
C ILE A 24 -1.51 -1.51 -8.12
N PRO A 25 -2.06 -0.63 -7.26
CA PRO A 25 -1.40 -0.30 -6.02
C PRO A 25 -1.21 -1.63 -5.31
N SER A 26 0.04 -2.10 -5.22
CA SER A 26 0.42 -3.12 -4.25
C SER A 26 -0.21 -2.68 -2.96
N GLY A 27 -1.12 -3.50 -2.41
CA GLY A 27 -1.92 -3.15 -1.25
C GLY A 27 -1.05 -2.87 -0.03
N GLU A 28 -0.43 -1.69 -0.01
CA GLU A 28 -0.12 -0.96 1.19
C GLU A 28 -1.50 -0.59 1.71
N GLY A 29 -2.00 -1.30 2.72
CA GLY A 29 -3.12 -0.80 3.52
C GLY A 29 -2.77 0.64 3.82
N ARG A 30 -3.58 1.59 3.33
CA ARG A 30 -3.11 2.97 3.15
C ARG A 30 -2.74 3.52 4.52
N PHE A 31 -1.44 3.61 4.77
CA PHE A 31 -0.91 4.04 6.04
C PHE A 31 -0.99 5.56 6.09
N VAL A 32 -1.82 6.12 6.97
CA VAL A 32 -1.91 7.57 7.19
C VAL A 32 -1.11 7.92 8.42
N CYS A 33 0.10 8.45 8.20
CA CYS A 33 1.00 8.87 9.27
C CYS A 33 0.58 10.23 9.83
N ARG A 34 0.32 10.28 11.15
CA ARG A 34 -0.31 11.43 11.81
C ARG A 34 0.65 12.25 12.66
N GLY A 35 1.70 11.64 13.20
CA GLY A 35 2.65 12.30 14.08
C GLY A 35 3.67 11.34 14.63
N LYS A 36 4.49 11.81 15.58
CA LYS A 36 5.50 10.95 16.17
C LYS A 36 4.89 9.98 17.18
N CYS A 37 5.42 8.77 17.29
CA CYS A 37 5.02 7.84 18.34
C CYS A 37 5.44 8.28 19.75
N GLU A 38 6.43 9.16 19.86
CA GLU A 38 6.77 9.81 21.13
C GLU A 38 5.62 10.73 21.61
N ASP A 39 4.97 11.43 20.67
CA ASP A 39 3.81 12.28 20.96
C ASP A 39 2.52 11.44 21.11
N ILE A 40 2.41 10.34 20.36
CA ILE A 40 1.28 9.41 20.33
C ILE A 40 1.70 8.09 20.96
N ARG A 41 1.79 8.07 22.30
CA ARG A 41 2.29 6.93 23.09
C ARG A 41 1.57 5.61 22.81
N ASP A 42 0.29 5.67 22.46
CA ASP A 42 -0.52 4.49 22.10
C ASP A 42 -1.12 4.70 20.71
N CYS A 43 -0.28 4.46 19.69
CA CYS A 43 -0.64 4.67 18.29
C CYS A 43 -1.86 3.86 17.87
N ASP A 44 -1.95 2.59 18.28
CA ASP A 44 -3.06 1.71 17.92
C ASP A 44 -4.39 2.23 18.47
N ASN A 45 -4.44 2.51 19.78
CA ASN A 45 -5.64 3.01 20.42
C ASN A 45 -6.00 4.43 19.93
N TRP A 46 -5.01 5.29 19.71
CA TRP A 46 -5.24 6.64 19.18
C TRP A 46 -5.84 6.58 17.77
N CYS A 47 -5.34 5.71 16.90
CA CYS A 47 -5.89 5.52 15.56
C CYS A 47 -7.35 5.02 15.62
N LYS A 48 -7.67 4.08 16.50
CA LYS A 48 -9.04 3.56 16.69
C LYS A 48 -10.02 4.58 17.24
N THR A 49 -9.55 5.51 18.08
CA THR A 49 -10.41 6.46 18.80
C THR A 49 -10.44 7.83 18.15
N ALA A 50 -9.32 8.58 18.20
CA ALA A 50 -9.21 9.93 17.69
C ALA A 50 -8.91 9.98 16.18
N GLY A 51 -8.24 8.95 15.65
CA GLY A 51 -7.82 8.88 14.25
C GLY A 51 -8.96 8.53 13.29
N GLY A 52 -9.97 7.78 13.75
CA GLY A 52 -11.06 7.28 12.90
C GLY A 52 -10.69 6.05 12.07
N TYR A 53 -9.62 5.35 12.44
CA TYR A 53 -9.09 4.18 11.74
C TYR A 53 -9.40 2.92 12.56
N PRO A 54 -10.48 2.17 12.22
CA PRO A 54 -10.93 1.04 13.03
C PRO A 54 -9.93 -0.12 13.06
N GLN A 55 -9.08 -0.21 12.05
CA GLN A 55 -8.00 -1.20 11.96
C GLN A 55 -6.82 -0.85 12.88
N GLY A 56 -6.81 0.35 13.46
CA GLY A 56 -5.75 0.81 14.35
C GLY A 56 -4.57 1.38 13.61
N GLY A 57 -3.39 1.23 14.21
CA GLY A 57 -2.17 1.84 13.71
C GLY A 57 -0.93 1.30 14.37
N GLN A 58 0.21 1.55 13.74
CA GLN A 58 1.49 1.09 14.22
C GLN A 58 2.58 2.13 14.02
N CYS A 59 3.60 2.05 14.88
CA CYS A 59 4.82 2.81 14.72
C CYS A 59 5.68 2.15 13.65
N VAL A 60 5.95 2.86 12.55
CA VAL A 60 6.71 2.31 11.42
C VAL A 60 8.18 2.76 11.45
N PRO A 61 9.11 1.90 10.97
CA PRO A 61 10.53 2.26 10.79
C PRO A 61 10.72 3.42 9.78
N PRO A 62 11.89 4.10 9.75
CA PRO A 62 13.21 3.65 10.20
C PRO A 62 13.54 3.81 11.68
N LEU A 63 12.73 4.52 12.47
CA LEU A 63 13.02 4.77 13.89
C LEU A 63 11.82 4.52 14.83
N TYR A 64 10.80 3.77 14.37
CA TYR A 64 9.50 3.67 15.06
C TYR A 64 8.95 5.06 15.41
N GLN A 65 9.34 6.06 14.61
CA GLN A 65 9.18 7.44 14.96
C GLN A 65 7.79 7.93 14.61
N PHE A 66 7.14 7.35 13.60
CA PHE A 66 5.86 7.84 13.11
C PHE A 66 4.75 6.84 13.39
N CYS A 67 3.69 7.34 14.02
CA CYS A 67 2.44 6.61 14.18
C CYS A 67 1.65 6.71 12.87
N CYS A 68 1.44 5.56 12.23
CA CYS A 68 0.69 5.46 10.99
C CYS A 68 -0.54 4.58 11.18
N CYS A 69 -1.71 5.15 10.91
CA CYS A 69 -2.98 4.48 11.01
C CYS A 69 -3.30 3.72 9.73
N ILE A 70 -4.01 2.61 9.85
CA ILE A 70 -4.37 1.73 8.75
C ILE A 70 -5.80 2.10 8.29
N GLU A 71 -5.95 2.59 7.06
CA GLU A 71 -7.28 2.79 6.42
C GLU A 71 -8.05 1.48 6.25
#